data_AF-A0A3R7AQ17-F1
#
_entry.id   AF-A0A3R7AQ17-F1
#
_cell.length_a   1.000
_cell.length_b   1.000
_cell.length_c   1.000
_cell.angle_alpha   90.00
_cell.angle_beta   90.00
_cell.angle_gamma   90.00
#
_symmetry.space_group_name_H-M   'P 1'
#
loop_
_entity.id
_entity.type
_entity.pdbx_description
1 polymer ?
#
loop_
_entity_poly.entity_id
_entity_poly.type
_entity_poly.pdbx_seq_one_letter_code
_entity_poly.pdbx_strand_id
1 'polypeptide(L)'
;MWSFVEPGEDGTVPSEFQYWSQEHIKDCILQLRMYEICMNDVLSFSCIGDKYGRRCIKNLVAIGGATARERFLELKDPANLERFKHSSMKVVQEFGFDGIDVDDETGNMRGTHQDWLTHHGPVVVNYLQALRDGLDAIQRPDEPRYLLTWDEFPSAWDPPNPTNQGYAGCTHFHENVDGWHRCYEPRISALVDMVNVIVLKDTLPVKAAAVIPKNKLVIGACSGMGCVLDQPIGQEVYNAGNGSAFYRGAMLWSATIDVLFENSSSISRMGRAGNYGVKMPFRGKFT
;
A
#
# COMPACT_ATOMS: atom_id res chain seq x y z
N MET A 1 8.72 2.46 -0.68
CA MET A 1 8.26 3.54 -1.59
C MET A 1 7.24 2.93 -2.53
N TRP A 2 6.18 3.68 -2.84
CA TRP A 2 5.14 3.23 -3.76
C TRP A 2 5.19 4.07 -5.04
N SER A 3 5.17 3.40 -6.18
CA SER A 3 4.98 4.03 -7.49
C SER A 3 3.63 3.61 -8.04
N PHE A 4 2.83 4.57 -8.49
CA PHE A 4 1.40 4.35 -8.71
C PHE A 4 1.07 4.13 -10.19
N VAL A 5 0.31 3.09 -10.48
CA VAL A 5 -0.25 2.79 -11.80
C VAL A 5 -1.73 2.48 -11.69
N GLU A 6 -2.47 2.76 -12.75
CA GLU A 6 -3.87 2.38 -12.84
C GLU A 6 -4.03 1.21 -13.83
N PRO A 7 -4.77 0.14 -13.50
CA PRO A 7 -5.07 -0.91 -14.47
C PRO A 7 -5.90 -0.34 -15.63
N GLY A 8 -5.90 -0.97 -16.80
CA GLY A 8 -6.81 -0.68 -17.92
C GLY A 8 -8.16 -1.37 -17.77
N GLU A 9 -9.13 -1.00 -18.62
CA GLU A 9 -10.47 -1.62 -18.63
C GLU A 9 -10.43 -3.13 -18.98
N ASP A 10 -9.41 -3.57 -19.71
CA ASP A 10 -9.17 -4.97 -20.08
C ASP A 10 -8.36 -5.74 -19.03
N GLY A 11 -8.13 -5.13 -17.86
CA GLY A 11 -7.29 -5.66 -16.80
C GLY A 11 -5.78 -5.47 -17.01
N THR A 12 -5.32 -4.89 -18.13
CA THR A 12 -3.88 -4.71 -18.36
C THR A 12 -3.30 -3.65 -17.42
N VAL A 13 -2.25 -3.98 -16.68
CA VAL A 13 -1.49 -3.01 -15.88
C VAL A 13 -0.40 -2.38 -16.75
N PRO A 14 -0.48 -1.08 -17.08
CA PRO A 14 0.51 -0.41 -17.91
C PRO A 14 1.80 -0.17 -17.13
N SER A 15 2.89 0.05 -17.85
CA SER A 15 4.15 0.56 -17.29
C SER A 15 4.20 2.10 -17.28
N GLU A 16 3.04 2.77 -17.27
CA GLU A 16 2.91 4.22 -17.19
C GLU A 16 2.46 4.61 -15.78
N PHE A 17 3.29 5.42 -15.11
CA PHE A 17 3.12 5.77 -13.70
C PHE A 17 2.62 7.19 -13.53
N GLN A 18 1.88 7.41 -12.45
CA GLN A 18 1.48 8.75 -12.06
C GLN A 18 2.70 9.53 -11.52
N TYR A 19 2.74 10.82 -11.82
CA TYR A 19 3.71 11.83 -11.33
C TYR A 19 5.17 11.70 -11.78
N TRP A 20 5.68 10.48 -11.98
CA TRP A 20 7.10 10.24 -12.26
C TRP A 20 7.28 9.47 -13.57
N SER A 21 8.32 9.81 -14.34
CA SER A 21 8.67 9.06 -15.55
C SER A 21 9.21 7.67 -15.21
N GLN A 22 9.09 6.74 -16.15
CA GLN A 22 9.62 5.38 -16.01
C GLN A 22 11.13 5.37 -15.76
N GLU A 23 11.88 6.24 -16.44
CA GLU A 23 13.31 6.40 -16.26
C GLU A 23 13.64 6.88 -14.84
N HIS A 24 12.87 7.84 -14.32
CA HIS A 24 13.05 8.34 -12.96
C HIS A 24 12.79 7.25 -11.91
N ILE A 25 11.74 6.43 -12.09
CA ILE A 25 11.44 5.31 -11.18
C ILE A 25 12.54 4.26 -11.21
N LYS A 26 13.01 3.88 -12.41
CA LYS A 26 14.12 2.92 -12.56
C LYS A 26 15.39 3.46 -11.90
N ASP A 27 15.74 4.72 -12.14
CA ASP A 27 16.89 5.37 -11.50
C ASP A 27 16.76 5.43 -9.98
N CYS A 28 15.59 5.81 -9.45
CA CYS A 28 15.35 5.85 -8.00
C CYS A 28 15.49 4.46 -7.35
N ILE A 29 14.88 3.42 -7.93
CA ILE A 29 15.02 2.04 -7.44
C ILE A 29 16.48 1.59 -7.50
N LEU A 30 17.21 1.93 -8.57
CA LEU A 30 18.64 1.63 -8.70
C LEU A 30 19.48 2.33 -7.64
N GLN A 31 19.24 3.63 -7.39
CA GLN A 31 19.96 4.38 -6.36
C GLN A 31 19.70 3.79 -4.97
N LEU A 32 18.45 3.46 -4.65
CA LEU A 32 18.10 2.83 -3.37
C LEU A 32 18.74 1.45 -3.20
N ARG A 33 18.99 0.72 -4.29
CA ARG A 33 19.78 -0.52 -4.29
C ARG A 33 21.28 -0.26 -4.18
N MET A 34 21.79 0.83 -4.76
CA MET A 34 23.21 1.19 -4.74
C MET A 34 23.66 1.74 -3.38
N TYR A 35 22.81 2.39 -2.59
CA TYR A 35 23.19 2.84 -1.24
C TYR A 35 23.52 1.71 -0.24
N GLU A 36 23.31 0.44 -0.63
CA GLU A 36 23.83 -0.75 0.07
C GLU A 36 25.26 -1.14 -0.34
N ILE A 37 25.81 -0.51 -1.36
CA ILE A 37 27.12 -0.80 -1.95
C ILE A 37 27.90 0.53 -2.03
N CYS A 38 28.91 0.68 -1.16
CA CYS A 38 29.90 1.78 -1.11
C CYS A 38 29.54 2.98 -0.21
N MET A 39 30.05 2.95 1.03
CA MET A 39 30.67 4.16 1.60
C MET A 39 32.18 4.06 1.37
N ASN A 40 32.74 5.01 0.61
CA ASN A 40 34.17 5.14 0.40
C ASN A 40 34.85 5.63 1.68
N ASP A 41 35.77 4.84 2.20
CA ASP A 41 36.95 5.38 2.89
C ASP A 41 38.21 4.72 2.32
N VAL A 42 39.19 5.60 2.13
CA VAL A 42 40.41 5.42 1.35
C VAL A 42 41.28 4.32 1.98
N LEU A 43 41.64 3.29 1.19
CA LEU A 43 42.73 2.28 1.39
C LEU A 43 42.39 0.81 1.71
N SER A 44 41.17 0.31 1.53
CA SER A 44 40.95 -1.15 1.52
C SER A 44 39.69 -1.55 0.78
N PHE A 45 39.82 -2.28 -0.34
CA PHE A 45 38.69 -3.00 -0.94
C PHE A 45 38.42 -4.26 -0.12
N SER A 46 37.59 -4.12 0.91
CA SER A 46 36.96 -5.22 1.61
C SER A 46 35.46 -4.94 1.67
N CYS A 47 34.71 -5.55 0.75
CA CYS A 47 33.26 -5.64 0.85
C CYS A 47 32.93 -6.63 1.97
N ILE A 48 32.67 -6.17 3.20
CA ILE A 48 31.93 -6.98 4.18
C ILE A 48 30.44 -6.89 3.84
N GLY A 49 30.09 -7.35 2.65
CA GLY A 49 28.73 -7.54 2.14
C GLY A 49 28.56 -8.92 1.50
N ASP A 50 29.55 -9.80 1.64
CA ASP A 50 29.78 -11.00 0.82
C ASP A 50 28.84 -12.20 1.13
N LYS A 51 27.60 -11.98 1.60
CA LYS A 51 26.63 -13.10 1.57
C LYS A 51 25.13 -12.81 1.48
N TYR A 52 24.61 -11.65 1.91
CA TYR A 52 23.15 -11.40 1.96
C TYR A 52 22.81 -9.90 1.96
N GLY A 53 23.02 -9.18 0.86
CA GLY A 53 22.59 -7.78 0.72
C GLY A 53 21.09 -7.63 0.94
N ARG A 54 20.67 -7.20 2.14
CA ARG A 54 19.26 -6.99 2.46
C ARG A 54 18.87 -5.60 2.01
N ARG A 55 17.97 -5.52 0.99
CA ARG A 55 17.20 -4.31 0.66
C ARG A 55 16.60 -3.72 1.94
N CYS A 56 17.17 -2.63 2.44
CA CYS A 56 16.76 -1.91 3.64
C CYS A 56 15.48 -1.12 3.39
N ILE A 57 15.23 -0.75 2.13
CA ILE A 57 14.03 -0.07 1.69
C ILE A 57 13.39 -0.92 0.58
N LYS A 58 12.14 -1.31 0.82
CA LYS A 58 11.32 -2.06 -0.14
C LYS A 58 10.53 -1.09 -1.02
N ASN A 59 10.51 -1.36 -2.33
CA ASN A 59 9.81 -0.56 -3.32
C ASN A 59 8.66 -1.37 -3.91
N LEU A 60 7.42 -0.92 -3.78
CA LEU A 60 6.24 -1.60 -4.30
C LEU A 60 5.66 -0.79 -5.45
N VAL A 61 5.06 -1.47 -6.42
CA VAL A 61 4.13 -0.81 -7.34
C VAL A 61 2.74 -0.81 -6.70
N ALA A 62 2.13 0.36 -6.55
CA ALA A 62 0.73 0.51 -6.18
C ALA A 62 -0.13 0.41 -7.44
N ILE A 63 -1.11 -0.48 -7.45
CA ILE A 63 -2.02 -0.69 -8.57
C ILE A 63 -3.43 -0.34 -8.09
N GLY A 64 -4.03 0.73 -8.63
CA GLY A 64 -5.43 1.05 -8.37
C GLY A 64 -5.77 2.53 -8.31
N GLY A 65 -6.42 2.95 -7.22
CA GLY A 65 -6.77 4.34 -6.91
C GLY A 65 -8.20 4.75 -7.26
N ALA A 66 -8.58 5.92 -6.73
CA ALA A 66 -9.90 6.53 -6.83
C ALA A 66 -10.47 6.63 -8.24
N THR A 67 -9.59 6.82 -9.23
CA THR A 67 -9.90 7.00 -10.65
C THR A 67 -10.02 5.67 -11.42
N ALA A 68 -9.66 4.55 -10.81
CA ALA A 68 -9.60 3.23 -11.45
C ALA A 68 -10.55 2.18 -10.84
N ARG A 69 -11.43 2.59 -9.93
CA ARG A 69 -12.33 1.71 -9.15
C ARG A 69 -13.14 0.75 -10.03
N GLU A 70 -13.76 1.26 -11.09
CA GLU A 70 -14.58 0.46 -12.00
C GLU A 70 -13.77 -0.65 -12.70
N ARG A 71 -12.46 -0.45 -12.88
CA ARG A 71 -11.60 -1.37 -13.63
C ARG A 71 -11.36 -2.69 -12.89
N PHE A 72 -11.45 -2.68 -11.55
CA PHE A 72 -11.37 -3.92 -10.75
C PHE A 72 -12.61 -4.80 -10.89
N LEU A 73 -13.78 -4.22 -11.18
CA LEU A 73 -15.02 -4.97 -11.43
C LEU A 73 -14.89 -5.95 -12.61
N GLU A 74 -14.07 -5.57 -13.59
CA GLU A 74 -13.84 -6.33 -14.82
C GLU A 74 -12.92 -7.54 -14.61
N LEU A 75 -12.23 -7.65 -13.47
CA LEU A 75 -11.38 -8.80 -13.14
C LEU A 75 -12.17 -10.07 -12.77
N LYS A 76 -13.51 -10.00 -12.75
CA LYS A 76 -14.37 -11.19 -12.73
C LYS A 76 -14.27 -12.02 -14.01
N ASP A 77 -13.89 -11.39 -15.12
CA ASP A 77 -13.64 -12.07 -16.39
C ASP A 77 -12.27 -12.78 -16.35
N PRO A 78 -12.20 -14.10 -16.61
CA PRO A 78 -10.94 -14.84 -16.55
C PRO A 78 -9.85 -14.31 -17.49
N ALA A 79 -10.20 -13.78 -18.67
CA ALA A 79 -9.22 -13.26 -19.60
C ALA A 79 -8.65 -11.91 -19.13
N ASN A 80 -9.48 -11.04 -18.54
CA ASN A 80 -9.02 -9.82 -17.87
C ASN A 80 -8.12 -10.16 -16.68
N LEU A 81 -8.51 -11.13 -15.86
CA LEU A 81 -7.72 -11.59 -14.71
C LEU A 81 -6.34 -12.12 -15.13
N GLU A 82 -6.27 -12.94 -16.17
CA GLU A 82 -4.98 -13.45 -16.69
C GLU A 82 -4.11 -12.31 -17.24
N ARG A 83 -4.70 -11.33 -17.95
CA ARG A 83 -3.97 -10.13 -18.38
C ARG A 83 -3.46 -9.32 -17.20
N PHE A 84 -4.29 -9.11 -16.19
CA PHE A 84 -3.93 -8.39 -14.96
C PHE A 84 -2.76 -9.05 -14.24
N LYS A 85 -2.83 -10.36 -14.03
CA LYS A 85 -1.73 -11.15 -13.46
C LYS A 85 -0.45 -11.00 -14.27
N HIS A 86 -0.50 -11.26 -15.58
CA HIS A 86 0.69 -11.27 -16.43
C HIS A 86 1.36 -9.89 -16.52
N SER A 87 0.57 -8.85 -16.75
CA SER A 87 1.05 -7.47 -16.87
C SER A 87 1.60 -6.93 -15.54
N SER A 88 0.97 -7.27 -14.41
CA SER A 88 1.49 -6.94 -13.07
C SER A 88 2.89 -7.53 -12.85
N MET A 89 3.09 -8.81 -13.21
CA MET A 89 4.41 -9.45 -13.06
C MET A 89 5.46 -8.80 -13.95
N LYS A 90 5.07 -8.42 -15.18
CA LYS A 90 5.95 -7.70 -16.09
C LYS A 90 6.42 -6.38 -15.49
N VAL A 91 5.52 -5.58 -14.90
CA VAL A 91 5.89 -4.32 -14.23
C VAL A 91 6.86 -4.58 -13.07
N VAL A 92 6.58 -5.58 -12.22
CA VAL A 92 7.47 -5.95 -11.11
C VAL A 92 8.88 -6.28 -11.62
N GLN A 93 8.98 -7.12 -12.66
CA GLN A 93 10.26 -7.56 -13.20
C GLN A 93 11.02 -6.46 -13.96
N GLU A 94 10.31 -5.63 -14.74
CA GLU A 94 10.90 -4.59 -15.58
C GLU A 94 11.53 -3.46 -14.76
N PHE A 95 10.87 -3.07 -13.68
CA PHE A 95 11.32 -1.98 -12.81
C PHE A 95 12.10 -2.47 -11.60
N GLY A 96 12.01 -3.77 -11.29
CA GLY A 96 12.65 -4.36 -10.13
C GLY A 96 11.95 -3.97 -8.82
N PHE A 97 10.62 -3.93 -8.82
CA PHE A 97 9.87 -3.78 -7.57
C PHE A 97 10.06 -4.99 -6.66
N ASP A 98 9.94 -4.78 -5.36
CA ASP A 98 9.91 -5.78 -4.31
C ASP A 98 8.53 -6.41 -4.12
N GLY A 99 7.54 -6.02 -4.89
CA GLY A 99 6.18 -6.51 -4.75
C GLY A 99 5.12 -5.55 -5.28
N ILE A 100 3.89 -5.85 -4.93
CA ILE A 100 2.69 -5.14 -5.36
C ILE A 100 1.91 -4.70 -4.13
N ASP A 101 1.40 -3.49 -4.19
CA ASP A 101 0.39 -2.96 -3.30
C ASP A 101 -0.89 -2.77 -4.12
N VAL A 102 -2.00 -3.32 -3.64
CA VAL A 102 -3.29 -3.21 -4.32
C VAL A 102 -4.11 -2.14 -3.62
N ASP A 103 -4.33 -1.05 -4.34
CA ASP A 103 -5.15 0.10 -3.93
C ASP A 103 -6.52 0.05 -4.62
N ASP A 104 -7.20 -1.08 -4.48
CA ASP A 104 -8.54 -1.25 -5.02
C ASP A 104 -9.54 -0.50 -4.13
N GLU A 105 -9.99 0.66 -4.61
CA GLU A 105 -10.99 1.47 -3.91
C GLU A 105 -12.44 1.13 -4.33
N THR A 106 -12.68 -0.02 -4.97
CA THR A 106 -14.04 -0.54 -5.22
C THR A 106 -14.77 -0.66 -3.88
N GLY A 107 -15.83 0.10 -3.69
CA GLY A 107 -16.64 0.07 -2.46
C GLY A 107 -18.02 -0.54 -2.75
N ASN A 108 -19.00 -0.24 -1.91
CA ASN A 108 -20.42 -0.49 -2.14
C ASN A 108 -20.95 0.42 -3.26
N MET A 109 -20.43 0.21 -4.47
CA MET A 109 -20.81 0.94 -5.68
C MET A 109 -21.94 0.23 -6.43
N ARG A 110 -22.52 0.88 -7.43
CA ARG A 110 -23.59 0.28 -8.23
C ARG A 110 -23.13 -1.02 -8.89
N GLY A 111 -21.89 -1.06 -9.37
CA GLY A 111 -21.28 -2.24 -10.00
C GLY A 111 -21.10 -3.44 -9.07
N THR A 112 -21.19 -3.24 -7.76
CA THR A 112 -21.16 -4.32 -6.76
C THR A 112 -22.54 -4.55 -6.12
N HIS A 113 -23.60 -4.07 -6.76
CA HIS A 113 -24.97 -4.10 -6.23
C HIS A 113 -25.09 -3.44 -4.84
N GLN A 114 -24.22 -2.50 -4.53
CA GLN A 114 -24.12 -1.85 -3.22
C GLN A 114 -23.90 -2.81 -2.03
N ASP A 115 -23.47 -4.05 -2.32
CA ASP A 115 -23.00 -5.04 -1.36
C ASP A 115 -21.69 -5.65 -1.88
N TRP A 116 -20.61 -4.91 -1.62
CA TRP A 116 -19.26 -5.27 -2.07
C TRP A 116 -18.81 -6.61 -1.52
N LEU A 117 -19.10 -6.90 -0.25
CA LEU A 117 -18.61 -8.12 0.41
C LEU A 117 -19.19 -9.38 -0.27
N THR A 118 -20.48 -9.37 -0.59
CA THR A 118 -21.14 -10.50 -1.24
C THR A 118 -20.76 -10.61 -2.73
N HIS A 119 -20.76 -9.49 -3.46
CA HIS A 119 -20.68 -9.52 -4.92
C HIS A 119 -19.28 -9.29 -5.50
N HIS A 120 -18.36 -8.68 -4.75
CA HIS A 120 -17.01 -8.35 -5.22
C HIS A 120 -15.89 -8.90 -4.34
N GLY A 121 -16.13 -9.11 -3.04
CA GLY A 121 -15.17 -9.77 -2.12
C GLY A 121 -14.58 -11.08 -2.69
N PRO A 122 -15.38 -11.99 -3.28
CA PRO A 122 -14.84 -13.18 -3.94
C PRO A 122 -13.95 -12.88 -5.16
N VAL A 123 -14.24 -11.83 -5.92
CA VAL A 123 -13.42 -11.40 -7.07
C VAL A 123 -12.06 -10.90 -6.57
N VAL A 124 -12.05 -10.12 -5.46
CA VAL A 124 -10.84 -9.66 -4.79
C VAL A 124 -9.97 -10.80 -4.32
N VAL A 125 -10.56 -11.78 -3.63
CA VAL A 125 -9.85 -12.99 -3.22
C VAL A 125 -9.22 -13.71 -4.42
N ASN A 126 -9.92 -13.79 -5.54
CA ASN A 126 -9.42 -14.46 -6.75
C ASN A 126 -8.23 -13.70 -7.35
N TYR A 127 -8.31 -12.38 -7.54
CA TYR A 127 -7.19 -11.65 -8.14
C TYR A 127 -5.99 -11.53 -7.19
N LEU A 128 -6.20 -11.44 -5.87
CA LEU A 128 -5.11 -11.44 -4.90
C LEU A 128 -4.40 -12.80 -4.89
N GLN A 129 -5.14 -13.90 -5.00
CA GLN A 129 -4.54 -15.23 -5.16
C GLN A 129 -3.74 -15.31 -6.46
N ALA A 130 -4.29 -14.82 -7.58
CA ALA A 130 -3.59 -14.81 -8.87
C ALA A 130 -2.29 -13.99 -8.84
N LEU A 131 -2.29 -12.83 -8.17
CA LEU A 131 -1.10 -12.02 -7.92
C LEU A 131 -0.09 -12.77 -7.02
N ARG A 132 -0.56 -13.40 -5.94
CA ARG A 132 0.30 -14.15 -5.03
C ARG A 132 1.01 -15.30 -5.75
N ASP A 133 0.27 -16.06 -6.55
CA ASP A 133 0.79 -17.16 -7.37
C ASP A 133 1.78 -16.64 -8.42
N GLY A 134 1.45 -15.51 -9.06
CA GLY A 134 2.34 -14.84 -10.02
C GLY A 134 3.67 -14.44 -9.39
N LEU A 135 3.61 -13.74 -8.25
CA LEU A 135 4.79 -13.29 -7.50
C LEU A 135 5.64 -14.47 -7.03
N ASP A 136 5.01 -15.54 -6.55
CA ASP A 136 5.72 -16.76 -6.13
C ASP A 136 6.36 -17.48 -7.33
N ALA A 137 5.72 -17.47 -8.51
CA ALA A 137 6.27 -18.06 -9.73
C ALA A 137 7.48 -17.30 -10.29
N ILE A 138 7.53 -15.97 -10.11
CA ILE A 138 8.67 -15.15 -10.54
C ILE A 138 9.74 -14.98 -9.46
N GLN A 139 9.60 -15.65 -8.32
CA GLN A 139 10.50 -15.54 -7.17
C GLN A 139 11.94 -15.84 -7.59
N ARG A 140 12.86 -14.93 -7.22
CA ARG A 140 14.29 -15.13 -7.46
C ARG A 140 14.90 -15.88 -6.27
N PRO A 141 15.72 -16.92 -6.48
CA PRO A 141 16.28 -17.75 -5.41
C PRO A 141 17.07 -16.98 -4.34
N ASP A 142 17.77 -15.93 -4.76
CA ASP A 142 18.68 -15.16 -3.90
C ASP A 142 18.08 -13.82 -3.42
N GLU A 143 16.81 -13.56 -3.73
CA GLU A 143 16.12 -12.35 -3.27
C GLU A 143 15.07 -12.68 -2.20
N PRO A 144 14.79 -11.75 -1.26
CA PRO A 144 13.64 -11.89 -0.36
C PRO A 144 12.34 -12.12 -1.12
N ARG A 145 11.37 -12.77 -0.47
CA ARG A 145 10.04 -13.00 -1.07
C ARG A 145 9.41 -11.68 -1.49
N TYR A 146 8.81 -11.64 -2.68
CA TYR A 146 8.04 -10.48 -3.13
C TYR A 146 6.82 -10.25 -2.22
N LEU A 147 6.60 -8.99 -1.87
CA LEU A 147 5.50 -8.56 -1.01
C LEU A 147 4.20 -8.40 -1.81
N LEU A 148 3.08 -8.73 -1.18
CA LEU A 148 1.74 -8.37 -1.64
C LEU A 148 1.02 -7.63 -0.51
N THR A 149 0.58 -6.40 -0.73
CA THR A 149 -0.10 -5.57 0.27
C THR A 149 -1.46 -5.07 -0.24
N TRP A 150 -2.32 -4.66 0.69
CA TRP A 150 -3.71 -4.26 0.44
C TRP A 150 -4.04 -2.98 1.17
N ASP A 151 -4.58 -1.99 0.45
CA ASP A 151 -5.13 -0.78 1.05
C ASP A 151 -6.62 -0.97 1.35
N GLU A 152 -7.00 -0.66 2.59
CA GLU A 152 -8.37 -0.83 3.07
C GLU A 152 -8.95 0.47 3.63
N PHE A 153 -10.26 0.62 3.43
CA PHE A 153 -11.01 1.74 3.93
C PHE A 153 -11.01 1.78 5.47
N PRO A 154 -10.92 2.98 6.08
CA PRO A 154 -11.05 3.14 7.53
C PRO A 154 -12.38 2.62 8.06
N SER A 155 -13.44 2.65 7.24
CA SER A 155 -14.79 2.24 7.58
C SER A 155 -15.03 0.73 7.53
N ALA A 156 -14.03 -0.08 7.13
CA ALA A 156 -14.24 -1.50 6.86
C ALA A 156 -14.64 -2.36 8.06
N TRP A 157 -14.46 -1.83 9.27
CA TRP A 157 -14.83 -2.46 10.54
C TRP A 157 -15.84 -1.63 11.35
N ASP A 158 -16.50 -0.66 10.73
CA ASP A 158 -17.49 0.13 11.45
C ASP A 158 -18.75 -0.70 11.73
N PRO A 159 -19.17 -0.78 13.01
CA PRO A 159 -20.38 -1.50 13.37
C PRO A 159 -21.61 -0.73 12.85
N PRO A 160 -22.73 -1.41 12.59
CA PRO A 160 -24.00 -0.75 12.32
C PRO A 160 -24.35 0.24 13.44
N ASN A 161 -24.83 1.43 13.08
CA ASN A 161 -25.31 2.40 14.06
C ASN A 161 -26.83 2.30 14.20
N PRO A 162 -27.36 1.74 15.31
CA PRO A 162 -28.79 1.52 15.47
C PRO A 162 -29.61 2.83 15.54
N THR A 163 -28.98 3.98 15.82
CA THR A 163 -29.65 5.28 15.88
C THR A 163 -29.50 6.11 14.60
N ASN A 164 -28.74 5.64 13.61
CA ASN A 164 -28.59 6.29 12.32
C ASN A 164 -28.97 5.30 11.21
N GLN A 165 -30.23 5.36 10.77
CA GLN A 165 -30.76 4.48 9.71
C GLN A 165 -30.02 4.63 8.38
N GLY A 166 -29.33 5.76 8.13
CA GLY A 166 -28.47 5.95 6.96
C GLY A 166 -27.06 5.39 7.11
N TYR A 167 -26.65 4.99 8.32
CA TYR A 167 -25.32 4.47 8.63
C TYR A 167 -25.39 3.05 9.18
N ALA A 168 -25.49 2.11 8.24
CA ALA A 168 -25.48 0.67 8.51
C ALA A 168 -24.07 0.10 8.82
N GLY A 169 -23.10 0.97 9.19
CA GLY A 169 -21.73 0.59 9.51
C GLY A 169 -20.85 0.53 8.26
N CYS A 170 -20.05 -0.53 8.11
CA CYS A 170 -19.24 -0.79 6.92
C CYS A 170 -20.06 -0.97 5.61
N THR A 171 -21.39 -1.03 5.71
CA THR A 171 -22.35 -1.06 4.59
C THR A 171 -23.00 0.30 4.30
N HIS A 172 -22.45 1.43 4.75
CA HIS A 172 -23.01 2.75 4.41
C HIS A 172 -23.04 2.97 2.89
N PHE A 173 -24.24 3.14 2.32
CA PHE A 173 -24.46 3.50 0.92
C PHE A 173 -25.70 4.39 0.77
N HIS A 174 -25.74 5.16 -0.31
CA HIS A 174 -26.96 5.83 -0.78
C HIS A 174 -27.42 5.15 -2.06
N GLU A 175 -28.70 4.81 -2.17
CA GLU A 175 -29.24 4.11 -3.33
C GLU A 175 -28.85 4.84 -4.63
N ASN A 176 -28.36 4.10 -5.62
CA ASN A 176 -27.91 4.61 -6.92
C ASN A 176 -26.67 5.56 -6.92
N VAL A 177 -25.96 5.66 -5.80
CA VAL A 177 -24.68 6.39 -5.68
C VAL A 177 -23.55 5.41 -5.43
N ASP A 178 -22.38 5.67 -6.02
CA ASP A 178 -21.20 4.84 -5.81
C ASP A 178 -20.59 5.11 -4.42
N GLY A 179 -20.71 4.14 -3.52
CA GLY A 179 -20.26 4.26 -2.13
C GLY A 179 -18.75 4.05 -1.96
N TRP A 180 -18.17 4.71 -0.96
CA TRP A 180 -16.74 4.66 -0.58
C TRP A 180 -16.50 3.85 0.70
N HIS A 181 -17.37 2.88 0.96
CA HIS A 181 -17.37 2.05 2.16
C HIS A 181 -17.56 0.60 1.71
N ARG A 182 -16.96 -0.35 2.41
CA ARG A 182 -17.18 -1.80 2.24
C ARG A 182 -16.86 -2.49 3.55
N CYS A 183 -17.41 -3.68 3.78
CA CYS A 183 -17.00 -4.50 4.92
C CYS A 183 -15.76 -5.33 4.56
N TYR A 184 -14.84 -5.48 5.51
CA TYR A 184 -13.60 -6.23 5.27
C TYR A 184 -13.87 -7.70 4.94
N GLU A 185 -13.23 -8.23 3.90
CA GLU A 185 -13.23 -9.65 3.53
C GLU A 185 -12.06 -10.38 4.24
N PRO A 186 -12.32 -11.20 5.28
CA PRO A 186 -11.26 -11.76 6.12
C PRO A 186 -10.27 -12.66 5.37
N ARG A 187 -10.67 -13.26 4.24
CA ARG A 187 -9.78 -14.10 3.42
C ARG A 187 -8.61 -13.32 2.83
N ILE A 188 -8.73 -12.00 2.65
CA ILE A 188 -7.64 -11.13 2.17
C ILE A 188 -6.39 -11.27 3.07
N SER A 189 -6.58 -11.31 4.39
CA SER A 189 -5.48 -11.42 5.36
C SER A 189 -4.62 -12.68 5.19
N ALA A 190 -5.13 -13.74 4.57
CA ALA A 190 -4.34 -14.94 4.30
C ALA A 190 -3.44 -14.80 3.07
N LEU A 191 -3.81 -13.93 2.12
CA LEU A 191 -3.15 -13.76 0.83
C LEU A 191 -2.07 -12.68 0.85
N VAL A 192 -2.28 -11.64 1.65
CA VAL A 192 -1.41 -10.47 1.70
C VAL A 192 -0.44 -10.52 2.87
N ASP A 193 0.73 -9.93 2.68
CA ASP A 193 1.76 -9.77 3.72
C ASP A 193 1.36 -8.67 4.71
N MET A 194 0.70 -7.61 4.24
CA MET A 194 0.35 -6.44 5.04
C MET A 194 -0.98 -5.82 4.56
N VAL A 195 -1.74 -5.24 5.49
CA VAL A 195 -2.94 -4.45 5.21
C VAL A 195 -2.69 -3.03 5.69
N ASN A 196 -2.75 -2.06 4.80
CA ASN A 196 -2.60 -0.65 5.09
C ASN A 196 -3.97 -0.01 5.27
N VAL A 197 -4.14 0.79 6.33
CA VAL A 197 -5.41 1.45 6.62
C VAL A 197 -5.12 2.88 7.03
N ILE A 198 -5.70 3.89 6.38
CA ILE A 198 -5.57 5.28 6.83
C ILE A 198 -6.33 5.44 8.15
N VAL A 199 -5.63 5.76 9.23
CA VAL A 199 -6.21 5.86 10.57
C VAL A 199 -6.55 7.30 10.92
N LEU A 200 -7.85 7.62 10.85
CA LEU A 200 -8.41 8.93 11.21
C LEU A 200 -8.97 8.98 12.64
N LYS A 201 -9.11 7.82 13.31
CA LYS A 201 -9.63 7.69 14.68
C LYS A 201 -8.82 6.69 15.49
N ASP A 202 -8.66 6.96 16.78
CA ASP A 202 -7.91 6.15 17.75
C ASP A 202 -8.45 4.73 17.98
N THR A 203 -9.75 4.50 17.78
CA THR A 203 -10.38 3.18 17.96
C THR A 203 -10.20 2.22 16.79
N LEU A 204 -9.89 2.73 15.60
CA LEU A 204 -9.81 1.93 14.38
C LEU A 204 -8.73 0.83 14.44
N PRO A 205 -7.49 1.11 14.89
CA PRO A 205 -6.48 0.06 15.03
C PRO A 205 -6.90 -1.08 15.96
N VAL A 206 -7.74 -0.82 16.97
CA VAL A 206 -8.27 -1.86 17.86
C VAL A 206 -9.31 -2.72 17.13
N LYS A 207 -10.22 -2.10 16.38
CA LYS A 207 -11.22 -2.81 15.57
C LYS A 207 -10.57 -3.68 14.50
N ALA A 208 -9.63 -3.13 13.73
CA ALA A 208 -8.91 -3.86 12.69
C ALA A 208 -8.08 -5.02 13.28
N ALA A 209 -7.40 -4.80 14.43
CA ALA A 209 -6.61 -5.82 15.10
C ALA A 209 -7.43 -6.98 15.71
N ALA A 210 -8.76 -6.86 15.78
CA ALA A 210 -9.63 -7.97 16.16
C ALA A 210 -9.80 -9.02 15.04
N VAL A 211 -9.50 -8.64 13.79
CA VAL A 211 -9.67 -9.49 12.60
C VAL A 211 -8.33 -9.73 11.88
N ILE A 212 -7.45 -8.72 11.85
CA ILE A 212 -6.14 -8.77 11.22
C ILE A 212 -5.07 -8.94 12.31
N PRO A 213 -4.11 -9.87 12.15
CA PRO A 213 -2.95 -9.96 13.04
C PRO A 213 -2.21 -8.61 13.11
N LYS A 214 -1.87 -8.15 14.33
CA LYS A 214 -1.20 -6.85 14.52
C LYS A 214 0.11 -6.72 13.73
N ASN A 215 0.83 -7.82 13.53
CA ASN A 215 2.06 -7.88 12.75
C ASN A 215 1.83 -7.83 11.22
N LYS A 216 0.59 -7.76 10.75
CA LYS A 216 0.22 -7.48 9.35
C LYS A 216 -0.42 -6.10 9.17
N LEU A 217 -0.87 -5.45 10.25
CA LEU A 217 -1.56 -4.17 10.17
C LEU A 217 -0.57 -3.01 10.08
N VAL A 218 -0.74 -2.14 9.09
CA VAL A 218 -0.01 -0.89 8.91
C VAL A 218 -0.98 0.27 9.09
N ILE A 219 -0.65 1.19 9.99
CA ILE A 219 -1.52 2.32 10.29
C ILE A 219 -1.07 3.57 9.52
N GLY A 220 -1.91 4.01 8.60
CA GLY A 220 -1.66 5.11 7.68
C GLY A 220 -2.07 6.47 8.27
N ALA A 221 -1.46 7.53 7.74
CA ALA A 221 -1.92 8.90 7.86
C ALA A 221 -1.86 9.55 6.47
N CYS A 222 -2.35 10.77 6.34
CA CYS A 222 -2.21 11.54 5.10
C CYS A 222 -1.36 12.81 5.31
N SER A 223 -1.00 13.51 4.23
CA SER A 223 -0.22 14.76 4.29
C SER A 223 -0.84 15.86 3.44
N GLY A 224 -1.05 17.03 4.05
CA GLY A 224 -1.41 18.27 3.36
C GLY A 224 -2.60 18.08 2.40
N MET A 225 -2.41 18.55 1.16
CA MET A 225 -3.42 18.44 0.09
C MET A 225 -3.74 17.00 -0.33
N GLY A 226 -3.00 15.99 0.14
CA GLY A 226 -3.29 14.57 -0.12
C GLY A 226 -4.39 14.01 0.77
N CYS A 227 -4.75 14.70 1.85
CA CYS A 227 -5.80 14.26 2.75
C CYS A 227 -7.19 14.44 2.12
N VAL A 228 -7.88 13.33 1.85
CA VAL A 228 -9.28 13.33 1.40
C VAL A 228 -10.24 13.66 2.55
N LEU A 229 -9.83 13.38 3.79
CA LEU A 229 -10.57 13.69 5.00
C LEU A 229 -9.63 14.36 6.01
N ASP A 230 -10.18 15.25 6.82
CA ASP A 230 -9.45 15.88 7.91
C ASP A 230 -8.92 14.81 8.89
N GLN A 231 -7.67 14.98 9.30
CA GLN A 231 -7.06 14.19 10.36
C GLN A 231 -6.65 15.10 11.53
N PRO A 232 -6.66 14.60 12.77
CA PRO A 232 -6.15 15.36 13.92
C PRO A 232 -4.70 15.82 13.70
N ILE A 233 -4.37 17.01 14.23
CA ILE A 233 -3.00 17.51 14.18
C ILE A 233 -2.06 16.52 14.87
N GLY A 234 -1.00 16.10 14.18
CA GLY A 234 -0.02 15.15 14.71
C GLY A 234 -0.42 13.69 14.58
N GLN A 235 -1.52 13.37 13.88
CA GLN A 235 -1.97 11.99 13.69
C GLN A 235 -0.90 11.14 13.01
N GLU A 236 -0.15 11.70 12.05
CA GLU A 236 0.97 11.02 11.39
C GLU A 236 2.09 10.63 12.35
N VAL A 237 2.43 11.49 13.31
CA VAL A 237 3.42 11.22 14.36
C VAL A 237 2.92 10.12 15.29
N TYR A 238 1.66 10.22 15.72
CA TYR A 238 1.02 9.21 16.58
C TYR A 238 0.98 7.84 15.91
N ASN A 239 0.57 7.80 14.63
CA ASN A 239 0.51 6.58 13.84
C ASN A 239 1.91 6.02 13.57
N ALA A 240 2.93 6.87 13.33
CA ALA A 240 4.31 6.42 13.19
C ALA A 240 4.86 5.76 14.47
N GLY A 241 4.61 6.37 15.64
CA GLY A 241 5.03 5.83 16.93
C GLY A 241 4.32 4.51 17.26
N ASN A 242 2.99 4.51 17.22
CA ASN A 242 2.20 3.30 17.52
C ASN A 242 2.41 2.19 16.49
N GLY A 243 2.53 2.56 15.22
CA GLY A 243 2.78 1.63 14.12
C GLY A 243 4.09 0.88 14.32
N SER A 244 5.12 1.59 14.80
CA SER A 244 6.42 1.00 15.12
C SER A 244 6.42 0.16 16.40
N ALA A 245 5.61 0.52 17.39
CA ALA A 245 5.62 -0.11 18.72
C ALA A 245 4.68 -1.31 18.84
N PHE A 246 3.51 -1.26 18.21
CA PHE A 246 2.40 -2.19 18.46
C PHE A 246 1.91 -2.92 17.20
N TYR A 247 2.27 -2.44 16.02
CA TYR A 247 1.78 -2.96 14.75
C TYR A 247 2.95 -3.25 13.79
N ARG A 248 2.66 -3.49 12.51
CA ARG A 248 3.69 -3.78 11.51
C ARG A 248 4.47 -2.53 11.08
N GLY A 249 3.83 -1.36 11.13
CA GLY A 249 4.42 -0.10 10.74
C GLY A 249 3.39 0.99 10.54
N ALA A 250 3.81 2.04 9.84
CA ALA A 250 2.94 3.14 9.42
C ALA A 250 3.07 3.38 7.92
N MET A 251 2.10 4.12 7.36
CA MET A 251 2.02 4.53 5.94
C MET A 251 1.69 6.04 5.87
N LEU A 252 2.07 6.71 4.77
CA LEU A 252 1.72 8.11 4.51
C LEU A 252 1.19 8.29 3.10
N TRP A 253 -0.04 8.81 2.98
CA TRP A 253 -0.63 9.28 1.73
C TRP A 253 -0.55 10.82 1.59
N SER A 254 0.33 11.39 0.77
CA SER A 254 1.35 10.72 0.00
C SER A 254 2.70 11.39 0.17
N ALA A 255 3.75 10.58 0.15
CA ALA A 255 5.12 11.07 0.21
C ALA A 255 5.43 12.09 -0.91
N THR A 256 4.87 11.89 -2.11
CA THR A 256 5.02 12.83 -3.23
C THR A 256 4.46 14.20 -2.88
N ILE A 257 3.25 14.26 -2.30
CA ILE A 257 2.64 15.53 -1.90
C ILE A 257 3.44 16.18 -0.77
N ASP A 258 3.85 15.39 0.22
CA ASP A 258 4.65 15.88 1.33
C ASP A 258 5.97 16.51 0.85
N VAL A 259 6.67 15.86 -0.10
CA VAL A 259 7.93 16.36 -0.66
C VAL A 259 7.73 17.59 -1.53
N LEU A 260 6.78 17.55 -2.46
CA LEU A 260 6.61 18.61 -3.46
C LEU A 260 5.95 19.88 -2.92
N PHE A 261 5.04 19.73 -1.95
CA PHE A 261 4.17 20.84 -1.50
C PHE A 261 4.29 21.17 -0.01
N GLU A 262 4.76 20.23 0.81
CA GLU A 262 4.80 20.39 2.27
C GLU A 262 6.22 20.33 2.85
N ASN A 263 7.24 20.52 2.01
CA ASN A 263 8.67 20.52 2.39
C ASN A 263 9.08 19.30 3.23
N SER A 264 8.58 18.12 2.88
CA SER A 264 8.82 16.85 3.57
C SER A 264 8.47 16.88 5.07
N SER A 265 7.49 17.69 5.47
CA SER A 265 7.19 17.95 6.89
C SER A 265 6.67 16.71 7.62
N SER A 266 5.79 15.92 7.01
CA SER A 266 5.21 14.73 7.63
C SER A 266 6.22 13.60 7.68
N ILE A 267 6.93 13.29 6.59
CA ILE A 267 7.98 12.27 6.57
C ILE A 267 9.05 12.59 7.62
N SER A 268 9.48 13.85 7.71
CA SER A 268 10.52 14.28 8.67
C SER A 268 10.07 14.10 10.13
N ARG A 269 8.79 14.34 10.43
CA ARG A 269 8.25 14.20 11.79
C ARG A 269 7.98 12.74 12.13
N MET A 270 7.40 11.97 11.22
CA MET A 270 7.18 10.54 11.36
C MET A 270 8.49 9.77 11.59
N GLY A 271 9.56 10.12 10.87
CA GLY A 271 10.88 9.51 11.04
C GLY A 271 11.57 9.83 12.37
N ARG A 272 11.17 10.91 13.07
CA ARG A 272 11.63 11.18 14.44
C ARG A 272 10.81 10.44 15.49
N ALA A 273 9.52 10.25 15.23
CA ALA A 273 8.56 9.69 16.17
C ALA A 273 8.57 8.15 16.22
N GLY A 274 8.99 7.51 15.14
CA GLY A 274 9.12 6.06 15.01
C GLY A 274 10.11 5.70 13.91
N ASN A 275 10.13 4.42 13.51
CA ASN A 275 10.97 3.94 12.41
C ASN A 275 10.29 4.10 11.04
N TYR A 276 9.42 5.10 10.86
CA TYR A 276 8.83 5.38 9.55
C TYR A 276 9.92 5.92 8.61
N GLY A 277 10.21 5.17 7.55
CA GLY A 277 11.37 5.41 6.70
C GLY A 277 12.67 5.27 7.49
N VAL A 278 12.96 4.03 7.96
CA VAL A 278 14.22 3.52 8.56
C VAL A 278 15.27 4.61 8.63
N LYS A 279 15.69 5.04 9.84
CA LYS A 279 16.85 5.93 10.08
C LYS A 279 17.71 6.03 8.81
N MET A 280 17.36 6.93 7.89
CA MET A 280 18.22 7.28 6.77
C MET A 280 19.51 7.60 7.49
N PRO A 281 20.66 6.95 7.20
CA PRO A 281 21.84 7.04 8.03
C PRO A 281 22.07 8.51 8.29
N PHE A 282 21.66 8.94 9.49
CA PHE A 282 21.80 10.31 9.88
C PHE A 282 23.31 10.37 9.95
N ARG A 283 23.92 11.08 9.00
CA ARG A 283 25.22 11.68 9.26
C ARG A 283 25.01 12.40 10.58
N GLY A 284 25.44 11.75 11.66
CA GLY A 284 25.68 12.40 12.92
C GLY A 284 26.63 13.52 12.55
N LYS A 285 26.11 14.74 12.49
CA LYS A 285 26.98 15.89 12.56
C LYS A 285 27.51 15.84 13.98
N PHE A 286 28.74 15.35 14.08
CA PHE A 286 29.60 15.67 15.20
C PHE A 286 29.62 17.20 15.34
N THR A 287 29.17 17.67 16.49
CA THR A 287 29.71 18.86 17.14
C THR A 287 30.26 18.40 18.46
#